data_AF-F9ZTZ7-F1
#
_entry.id   AF-F9ZTZ7-F1
#
_cell.length_a   1.000
_cell.length_b   1.000
_cell.length_c   1.000
_cell.angle_alpha   90.00
_cell.angle_beta   90.00
_cell.angle_gamma   90.00
#
_symmetry.space_group_name_H-M   'P 1'
#
loop_
_entity.id
_entity.type
_entity.pdbx_description
1 polymer ?
#
loop_
_entity_poly.entity_id
_entity_poly.type
_entity_poly.pdbx_seq_one_letter_code
_entity_poly.pdbx_strand_id
1 'polypeptide(L)'
;MPTLPDTQHIRKLHFYGGPTAAFQGEMDNVATQARSVQVLYHLALRHGVISPSVAREGLALLPEDQADAAAGRRLLQRVLEDGDFLAVRVVR
;
A
#
# COMPACT_ATOMS: atom_id res chain seq x y z
N MET A 1 12.23 -7.82 -11.45
CA MET A 1 11.23 -7.07 -10.66
C MET A 1 9.90 -7.10 -11.40
N PRO A 2 8.75 -7.24 -10.73
CA PRO A 2 7.46 -7.21 -11.41
C PRO A 2 7.18 -5.83 -12.02
N THR A 3 6.45 -5.79 -13.13
CA THR A 3 5.95 -4.55 -13.71
C THR A 3 4.83 -4.00 -12.84
N LEU A 4 4.99 -2.77 -12.33
CA LEU A 4 3.97 -2.10 -11.53
C LEU A 4 2.90 -1.44 -12.43
N PRO A 5 1.64 -1.39 -11.99
CA PRO A 5 0.55 -0.78 -12.75
C PRO A 5 0.69 0.74 -12.82
N ASP A 6 0.12 1.33 -13.88
CA ASP A 6 -0.05 2.78 -13.95
C ASP A 6 -1.05 3.28 -12.89
N THR A 7 -0.78 4.47 -12.36
CA THR A 7 -1.55 5.09 -11.27
C THR A 7 -1.97 6.52 -11.57
N GLN A 8 -1.78 7.04 -12.79
CA GLN A 8 -2.15 8.43 -13.13
C GLN A 8 -3.64 8.76 -12.90
N HIS A 9 -4.50 7.75 -12.99
CA HIS A 9 -5.93 7.86 -12.76
C HIS A 9 -6.34 7.79 -11.27
N ILE A 10 -5.37 7.59 -10.36
CA ILE A 10 -5.59 7.50 -8.92
C ILE A 10 -5.28 8.84 -8.30
N ARG A 11 -6.25 9.44 -7.60
CA ARG A 11 -6.05 10.62 -6.77
C ARG A 11 -5.49 10.26 -5.41
N LYS A 12 -6.05 9.24 -4.76
CA LYS A 12 -5.58 8.75 -3.45
C LYS A 12 -6.02 7.31 -3.20
N LEU A 13 -5.40 6.67 -2.22
CA LEU A 13 -5.81 5.38 -1.66
C LEU A 13 -6.41 5.61 -0.28
N HIS A 14 -7.52 4.93 0.02
CA HIS A 14 -8.03 4.78 1.38
C HIS A 14 -7.72 3.38 1.89
N PHE A 15 -7.41 3.29 3.17
CA PHE A 15 -7.08 2.03 3.83
C PHE A 15 -8.12 1.68 4.89
N TYR A 16 -8.50 0.42 4.93
CA TYR A 16 -9.45 -0.13 5.89
C TYR A 16 -8.88 -1.41 6.48
N GLY A 17 -9.02 -1.62 7.78
CA GLY A 17 -8.44 -2.76 8.48
C GLY A 17 -8.93 -2.85 9.91
N GLY A 18 -8.41 -3.81 10.66
CA GLY A 18 -8.93 -4.13 11.98
C GLY A 18 -10.12 -5.10 11.92
N PRO A 19 -10.56 -5.61 13.08
CA PRO A 19 -11.63 -6.61 13.17
C PRO A 19 -12.99 -6.13 12.65
N THR A 20 -13.17 -4.81 12.48
CA THR A 20 -14.40 -4.19 11.99
C THR A 20 -14.26 -3.56 10.60
N ALA A 21 -13.12 -3.77 9.93
CA ALA A 21 -12.79 -3.12 8.65
C ALA A 21 -12.97 -1.59 8.70
N ALA A 22 -12.56 -0.98 9.82
CA ALA A 22 -12.63 0.46 10.04
C ALA A 22 -11.62 1.21 9.17
N PHE A 23 -11.92 2.48 8.86
CA PHE A 23 -10.99 3.36 8.15
C PHE A 23 -9.71 3.58 8.98
N GLN A 24 -8.56 3.30 8.38
CA GLN A 24 -7.24 3.40 9.02
C GLN A 24 -6.44 4.62 8.55
N GLY A 25 -6.81 5.22 7.41
CA GLY A 25 -6.13 6.39 6.86
C GLY A 25 -6.19 6.46 5.33
N GLU A 26 -5.47 7.43 4.78
CA GLU A 26 -5.40 7.67 3.33
C GLU A 26 -3.97 8.01 2.88
N MET A 27 -3.71 7.89 1.58
CA MET A 27 -2.45 8.20 0.93
C MET A 27 -2.69 8.88 -0.42
N ASP A 28 -2.29 10.14 -0.54
CA ASP A 28 -2.42 10.89 -1.79
C ASP A 28 -1.41 10.43 -2.84
N ASN A 29 -1.83 10.40 -4.11
CA ASN A 29 -0.94 10.12 -5.22
C ASN A 29 -0.19 11.38 -5.64
N VAL A 30 0.86 11.68 -4.88
CA VAL A 30 1.78 12.80 -5.12
C VAL A 30 3.21 12.27 -5.31
N ALA A 31 4.09 13.08 -5.91
CA ALA A 31 5.45 12.67 -6.23
C ALA A 31 6.24 12.10 -5.04
N THR A 32 6.00 12.61 -3.82
CA THR A 32 6.65 12.16 -2.59
C THR A 32 6.12 10.83 -2.05
N GLN A 33 5.14 10.21 -2.71
CA GLN A 33 4.52 8.95 -2.30
C GLN A 33 4.19 8.04 -3.51
N ALA A 34 4.63 8.41 -4.71
CA ALA A 34 4.22 7.77 -5.96
C ALA A 34 4.56 6.27 -5.99
N ARG A 35 5.79 5.90 -5.60
CA ARG A 35 6.18 4.49 -5.47
C ARG A 35 5.34 3.73 -4.45
N SER A 36 5.03 4.35 -3.30
CA SER A 36 4.16 3.76 -2.28
C SER A 36 2.77 3.45 -2.85
N VAL A 37 2.14 4.41 -3.54
CA VAL A 37 0.83 4.23 -4.16
C VAL A 37 0.84 3.11 -5.21
N GLN A 38 1.85 3.10 -6.10
CA GLN A 38 1.98 2.05 -7.12
C GLN A 38 2.07 0.64 -6.52
N VAL A 39 2.91 0.46 -5.50
CA VAL A 39 3.09 -0.86 -4.86
C VAL A 39 1.82 -1.26 -4.10
N LEU A 40 1.24 -0.39 -3.28
CA LEU A 40 0.04 -0.73 -2.51
C LEU A 40 -1.14 -1.05 -3.43
N TYR A 41 -1.29 -0.31 -4.53
CA TYR A 41 -2.29 -0.60 -5.55
C TYR A 41 -2.01 -1.94 -6.26
N HIS A 42 -0.76 -2.22 -6.62
CA HIS A 42 -0.37 -3.51 -7.21
C HIS A 42 -0.74 -4.70 -6.31
N LEU A 43 -0.41 -4.62 -5.02
CA LEU A 43 -0.69 -5.67 -4.05
C LEU A 43 -2.20 -5.88 -3.90
N ALA A 44 -2.97 -4.80 -3.79
CA ALA A 44 -4.42 -4.86 -3.68
C ALA A 44 -5.09 -5.45 -4.93
N LEU A 45 -4.63 -5.08 -6.13
CA LEU A 45 -5.13 -5.68 -7.37
C LEU A 45 -4.85 -7.17 -7.46
N ARG A 46 -3.66 -7.60 -7.02
CA ARG A 46 -3.20 -8.98 -7.17
C ARG A 46 -3.78 -9.91 -6.10
N HIS A 47 -3.95 -9.44 -4.87
CA HIS A 47 -4.31 -10.25 -3.71
C HIS A 47 -5.66 -9.90 -3.09
N GLY A 48 -6.31 -8.82 -3.52
CA GLY A 48 -7.55 -8.30 -2.94
C GLY A 48 -7.33 -7.51 -1.64
N VAL A 49 -6.61 -8.09 -0.68
CA VAL A 49 -6.20 -7.44 0.58
C VAL A 49 -4.71 -7.63 0.83
N ILE A 50 -4.13 -6.70 1.59
CA ILE A 50 -2.74 -6.78 2.02
C ILE A 50 -2.72 -7.48 3.38
N SER A 51 -2.50 -8.78 3.38
CA SER A 51 -2.26 -9.57 4.59
C SER A 51 -0.79 -9.49 5.03
N PRO A 52 -0.39 -10.03 6.21
CA PRO A 52 1.01 -10.04 6.63
C PRO A 52 1.95 -10.73 5.63
N SER A 53 1.53 -11.77 4.93
CA SER A 53 2.38 -12.40 3.89
C SER A 53 2.57 -11.48 2.68
N VAL A 54 1.50 -10.82 2.23
CA VAL A 54 1.53 -9.86 1.12
C VAL A 54 2.32 -8.60 1.49
N ALA A 55 2.28 -8.17 2.75
CA ALA A 55 3.07 -7.05 3.24
C ALA A 55 4.58 -7.31 3.14
N ARG A 56 5.04 -8.53 3.41
CA ARG A 56 6.45 -8.91 3.20
C ARG A 56 6.86 -8.85 1.73
N GLU A 57 5.98 -9.30 0.83
CA GLU A 57 6.20 -9.16 -0.62
C GLU A 57 6.30 -7.68 -1.01
N GLY A 58 5.38 -6.85 -0.51
CA GLY A 58 5.37 -5.41 -0.77
C GLY A 58 6.63 -4.69 -0.29
N LEU A 59 7.16 -5.05 0.89
CA LEU A 59 8.40 -4.47 1.41
C LEU A 59 9.59 -4.73 0.48
N ALA A 60 9.65 -5.89 -0.17
CA ALA A 60 10.69 -6.19 -1.17
C ALA A 60 10.60 -5.33 -2.44
N LEU A 61 9.47 -4.65 -2.68
CA LEU A 61 9.23 -3.76 -3.82
C LEU A 61 9.47 -2.27 -3.50
N LEU A 62 9.73 -1.94 -2.23
CA LEU A 62 9.88 -0.59 -1.69
C LEU A 62 11.30 -0.34 -1.17
N PRO A 63 12.28 -0.08 -2.05
CA PRO A 63 13.70 0.03 -1.67
C PRO A 63 13.96 1.24 -0.75
N GLU A 64 14.83 1.05 0.25
CA GLU A 64 15.02 1.99 1.37
C GLU A 64 15.56 3.37 0.95
N ASP A 65 16.33 3.41 -0.14
CA ASP A 65 16.92 4.61 -0.73
C ASP A 65 15.90 5.51 -1.44
N GLN A 66 14.70 5.00 -1.73
CA GLN A 66 13.63 5.78 -2.34
C GLN A 66 12.75 6.43 -1.26
N ALA A 67 12.80 7.77 -1.23
CA ALA A 67 12.02 8.57 -0.28
C ALA A 67 10.51 8.42 -0.49
N ASP A 68 10.07 8.29 -1.75
CA ASP A 68 8.65 8.13 -2.11
C ASP A 68 8.06 6.75 -1.81
N ALA A 69 8.90 5.82 -1.34
CA ALA A 69 8.53 4.50 -0.84
C ALA A 69 8.37 4.45 0.69
N ALA A 70 8.80 5.49 1.42
CA ALA A 70 8.87 5.48 2.88
C ALA A 70 7.48 5.37 3.54
N ALA A 71 6.46 6.05 3.01
CA ALA A 71 5.10 5.97 3.54
C ALA A 71 4.51 4.57 3.39
N GLY A 72 4.68 3.94 2.22
CA GLY A 72 4.28 2.57 1.97
C GLY A 72 5.00 1.57 2.88
N ARG A 73 6.31 1.73 3.09
CA ARG A 73 7.06 0.87 4.02
C ARG A 73 6.48 0.90 5.42
N ARG A 74 6.25 2.10 5.98
CA ARG A 74 5.67 2.27 7.32
C ARG A 74 4.30 1.60 7.42
N LEU A 75 3.46 1.76 6.39
CA LEU A 75 2.14 1.14 6.36
C LEU A 75 2.23 -0.40 6.34
N LEU A 76 3.12 -0.96 5.52
CA LEU A 76 3.31 -2.42 5.43
C LEU A 76 3.94 -3.00 6.70
N GLN A 77 4.88 -2.27 7.33
CA GLN A 77 5.43 -2.66 8.63
C GLN A 77 4.33 -2.73 9.69
N ARG A 78 3.44 -1.74 9.73
CA ARG A 78 2.29 -1.76 10.63
C ARG A 78 1.37 -2.96 10.40
N VAL A 79 1.13 -3.36 9.16
CA VAL A 79 0.37 -4.60 8.84
C VAL A 79 1.03 -5.84 9.45
N LEU A 80 2.37 -5.90 9.46
CA LEU A 80 3.12 -7.00 10.08
C LEU A 80 3.05 -6.95 11.61
N GLU A 81 3.14 -5.77 12.20
CA GLU A 81 3.10 -5.54 13.65
C GLU A 81 1.71 -5.82 14.22
N ASP A 82 0.66 -5.31 13.58
CA ASP A 82 -0.74 -5.50 13.97
C ASP A 82 -1.19 -6.95 13.70
N GLY A 83 -0.55 -7.66 12.76
CA GLY A 83 -0.87 -9.04 12.40
C GLY A 83 -2.20 -9.21 11.67
N ASP A 84 -2.78 -8.12 11.18
CA ASP A 84 -4.09 -8.07 10.52
C ASP A 84 -3.95 -7.73 9.01
N PHE A 85 -5.08 -7.64 8.30
CA PHE A 85 -5.11 -7.25 6.89
C PHE A 85 -5.38 -5.75 6.70
N LEU A 86 -5.02 -5.26 5.52
CA LEU A 86 -5.37 -3.92 5.04
C LEU A 86 -6.05 -4.02 3.67
N ALA A 87 -7.31 -3.61 3.60
CA ALA A 87 -8.02 -3.41 2.35
C ALA A 87 -7.71 -2.02 1.78
N VAL A 88 -7.55 -1.94 0.46
CA VAL A 88 -7.22 -0.71 -0.25
C VAL A 88 -8.37 -0.33 -1.16
N ARG A 89 -8.83 0.90 -1.06
CA ARG A 89 -9.84 1.48 -1.95
C ARG A 89 -9.23 2.62 -2.76
N VAL A 90 -9.41 2.57 -4.08
CA VAL A 90 -8.97 3.62 -4.99
C VAL A 90 -10.00 4.76 -5.00
N VAL A 91 -9.50 5.99 -4.89
CA VAL A 91 -10.25 7.22 -5.14
C VAL A 91 -9.65 7.86 -6.40
N ARG A 92 -10.51 8.16 -7.37
CA ARG A 92 -10.13 8.77 -8.65
C ARG A 92 -10.36 10.28 -8.60
#